data_AF-A0ABD5V9E3-F1
#
_entry.id   AF-A0ABD5V9E3-F1
#
_cell.length_a   1.000
_cell.length_b   1.000
_cell.length_c   1.000
_cell.angle_alpha   90.00
_cell.angle_beta   90.00
_cell.angle_gamma   90.00
#
_symmetry.space_group_name_H-M   'P 1'
#
loop_
_entity.id
_entity.type
_entity.pdbx_description
1 polymer ?
#
loop_
_entity_poly.entity_id
_entity_poly.type
_entity_poly.pdbx_seq_one_letter_code
_entity_poly.pdbx_strand_id
1 'polypeptide(L)'
;MMELAEHVLNLGVALQETTGSSSPALEKPAAAAIGIGLAALGSGYAERGIGAAAIGALAEDSISTGIAILMTVLPETLVILALVPLFVG
;
A
#
# COMPACT_ATOMS: atom_id res chain seq x y z
N MET A 1 -6.79 23.31 47.42
CA MET A 1 -7.60 22.12 47.05
C MET A 1 -8.41 22.31 45.77
N MET A 2 -8.88 23.53 45.43
CA MET A 2 -9.65 23.79 44.19
C MET A 2 -8.76 23.81 42.92
N GLU A 3 -7.53 24.30 43.01
CA GLU A 3 -6.55 24.31 41.90
C GLU A 3 -6.09 22.89 41.47
N LEU A 4 -5.96 21.98 42.44
CA LEU A 4 -5.71 20.56 42.16
C LEU A 4 -6.89 19.90 41.45
N ALA A 5 -8.13 20.33 41.76
CA ALA A 5 -9.32 19.81 41.09
C ALA A 5 -9.39 20.27 39.63
N GLU A 6 -9.03 21.52 39.32
CA GLU A 6 -8.89 21.99 37.94
C GLU A 6 -7.80 21.26 37.17
N HIS A 7 -6.64 21.00 37.80
CA HIS A 7 -5.58 20.21 37.17
C HIS A 7 -6.05 18.80 36.84
N VAL A 8 -6.72 18.11 37.77
CA VAL A 8 -7.26 16.77 37.53
C VAL A 8 -8.35 16.77 36.45
N LEU A 9 -9.19 17.81 36.41
CA LEU A 9 -10.21 17.99 35.38
C LEU A 9 -9.58 18.22 33.99
N ASN A 10 -8.54 19.07 33.90
CA ASN A 10 -7.82 19.34 32.67
C ASN A 10 -7.03 18.12 32.18
N LEU A 11 -6.42 17.34 33.08
CA LEU A 11 -5.82 16.05 32.75
C LEU A 11 -6.87 15.08 32.19
N GLY A 12 -8.07 15.03 32.79
CA GLY A 12 -9.19 14.22 32.31
C GLY A 12 -9.64 14.62 30.90
N VAL A 13 -9.78 15.92 30.63
CA VAL A 13 -10.14 16.45 29.31
C VAL A 13 -9.06 16.17 28.25
N ALA A 14 -7.78 16.28 28.61
CA ALA A 14 -6.67 16.01 27.70
C ALA A 14 -6.57 14.53 27.31
N LEU A 15 -6.83 13.60 28.24
CA LEU A 15 -6.93 12.17 27.94
C LEU A 15 -8.19 11.83 27.11
N GLN A 16 -9.25 12.61 27.26
CA GLN A 16 -10.50 12.41 26.54
C GLN A 16 -10.43 12.93 25.10
N GLU A 17 -9.61 13.93 24.80
CA GLU A 17 -9.36 14.38 23.42
C GLU A 17 -8.71 13.29 22.55
N THR A 18 -7.83 12.48 23.15
CA THR A 18 -7.15 11.36 22.48
C THR A 18 -8.05 10.14 22.25
N THR A 19 -9.14 10.01 23.02
CA THR A 19 -10.03 8.83 23.01
C THR A 19 -11.44 9.15 22.46
N GLY A 20 -11.83 10.43 22.40
CA GLY A 20 -13.17 10.91 22.05
C GLY A 20 -13.31 11.49 20.64
N SER A 21 -12.20 11.74 19.93
CA SER A 21 -12.21 12.03 18.51
C SER A 21 -12.25 10.73 17.72
N SER A 22 -13.45 10.25 17.39
CA SER A 22 -13.68 9.06 16.55
C SER A 22 -13.32 9.33 15.08
N SER A 23 -12.21 10.02 14.84
CA SER A 23 -11.63 10.19 13.51
C SER A 23 -10.87 8.93 13.12
N PRO A 24 -11.01 8.44 11.87
CA PRO A 24 -10.23 7.31 11.39
C PRO A 24 -8.73 7.53 11.62
N ALA A 25 -8.04 6.53 12.20
CA ALA A 25 -6.59 6.60 12.43
C ALA A 25 -5.79 6.82 11.13
N LEU A 26 -6.33 6.36 10.00
CA LEU A 26 -5.85 6.69 8.66
C LEU A 26 -6.97 7.33 7.86
N GLU A 27 -6.75 8.56 7.40
CA GLU A 27 -7.64 9.17 6.41
C GLU A 27 -7.59 8.39 5.09
N LYS A 28 -8.69 8.44 4.32
CA LYS A 28 -8.83 7.77 3.02
C LYS A 28 -7.58 7.91 2.10
N PRO A 29 -6.97 9.10 1.90
CA PRO A 29 -5.78 9.23 1.06
C PRO A 29 -4.54 8.55 1.65
N ALA A 30 -4.37 8.55 2.98
CA ALA A 30 -3.25 7.90 3.64
C ALA A 30 -3.35 6.37 3.52
N ALA A 31 -4.55 5.82 3.72
CA ALA A 31 -4.81 4.38 3.54
C ALA A 31 -4.58 3.95 2.08
N ALA A 32 -5.03 4.75 1.11
CA ALA A 32 -4.79 4.50 -0.31
C ALA A 32 -3.30 4.53 -0.67
N ALA A 33 -2.54 5.52 -0.18
CA ALA A 33 -1.11 5.64 -0.45
C ALA A 33 -0.30 4.44 0.05
N ILE A 34 -0.64 3.91 1.25
CA ILE A 34 0.01 2.71 1.77
C ILE A 34 -0.35 1.48 0.93
N GLY A 35 -1.63 1.34 0.54
CA GLY A 35 -2.06 0.24 -0.33
C GLY A 35 -1.34 0.24 -1.68
N ILE A 36 -1.24 1.40 -2.33
CA ILE A 36 -0.51 1.59 -3.59
C ILE A 36 0.98 1.25 -3.41
N GLY A 37 1.61 1.77 -2.36
CA GLY A 37 3.03 1.53 -2.09
C GLY A 37 3.37 0.06 -1.88
N LEU A 38 2.53 -0.66 -1.13
CA LEU A 38 2.71 -2.11 -0.91
C LEU A 38 2.47 -2.92 -2.19
N ALA A 39 1.45 -2.58 -2.98
CA ALA A 39 1.20 -3.24 -4.26
C ALA A 39 2.34 -3.00 -5.25
N ALA A 40 2.86 -1.77 -5.33
CA ALA A 40 4.00 -1.42 -6.18
C ALA A 40 5.27 -2.19 -5.80
N LEU A 41 5.57 -2.30 -4.50
CA LEU A 41 6.71 -3.10 -4.02
C LEU A 41 6.53 -4.59 -4.32
N GLY A 42 5.35 -5.14 -4.08
CA GLY A 42 5.06 -6.55 -4.35
C GLY A 42 5.17 -6.91 -5.84
N SER A 43 4.62 -6.07 -6.71
CA SER A 43 4.72 -6.25 -8.16
C SER A 43 6.16 -6.13 -8.66
N GLY A 44 6.89 -5.09 -8.26
CA GLY A 44 8.29 -4.92 -8.68
C GLY A 44 9.17 -6.09 -8.25
N TYR A 45 8.89 -6.68 -7.08
CA TYR A 45 9.56 -7.90 -6.64
C TYR A 45 9.24 -9.12 -7.52
N ALA A 46 7.97 -9.31 -7.87
CA ALA A 46 7.54 -10.41 -8.76
C ALA A 46 8.15 -10.26 -10.16
N GLU A 47 8.15 -9.06 -10.72
CA GLU A 47 8.65 -8.76 -12.07
C GLU A 47 10.15 -9.07 -12.20
N ARG A 48 10.96 -8.78 -11.18
CA ARG A 48 12.39 -9.12 -11.16
C ARG A 48 12.61 -10.62 -11.37
N GLY A 49 11.83 -11.46 -10.70
CA GLY A 49 11.94 -12.92 -10.81
C GLY A 49 11.46 -13.43 -12.16
N ILE A 50 10.30 -12.93 -12.61
CA ILE A 50 9.69 -13.33 -13.88
C ILE A 50 10.57 -12.90 -15.06
N GLY A 51 11.13 -11.69 -15.05
CA GLY A 51 12.01 -11.20 -16.11
C GLY A 51 13.29 -12.03 -16.24
N ALA A 52 13.92 -12.39 -15.13
CA ALA A 52 15.11 -13.26 -15.15
C ALA A 52 14.80 -14.67 -15.68
N ALA A 53 13.68 -15.26 -15.26
CA ALA A 53 13.25 -16.57 -15.73
C ALA A 53 12.85 -16.54 -17.22
N ALA A 54 12.16 -15.48 -17.66
CA ALA A 54 11.70 -15.33 -19.03
C ALA A 54 12.86 -15.22 -20.02
N ILE A 55 13.92 -14.45 -19.70
CA ILE A 55 15.11 -14.35 -20.54
C ILE A 55 15.88 -15.69 -20.58
N GLY A 56 15.99 -16.38 -19.45
CA GLY A 56 16.59 -17.72 -19.40
C GLY A 56 15.84 -18.74 -20.26
N ALA A 57 14.52 -18.78 -20.13
CA ALA A 57 13.66 -19.66 -20.91
C ALA A 57 13.70 -19.35 -22.43
N LEU A 58 13.83 -18.07 -22.79
CA LEU A 58 14.00 -17.64 -24.19
C LEU A 58 15.38 -18.04 -24.74
N ALA A 59 16.43 -18.01 -23.92
CA ALA A 59 17.76 -18.46 -24.32
C ALA A 59 17.82 -19.97 -24.60
N GLU A 60 16.99 -20.76 -23.91
CA GLU A 60 16.83 -22.20 -24.11
C GLU A 60 15.78 -22.57 -25.18
N ASP A 61 15.17 -21.59 -25.85
CA ASP A 61 14.08 -21.77 -26.83
C ASP A 61 12.89 -22.60 -26.27
N SER A 62 12.65 -22.48 -24.97
CA SER A 62 11.61 -23.25 -24.25
C SER A 62 10.23 -22.58 -24.27
N ILE A 63 10.19 -21.27 -24.51
CA ILE A 63 8.96 -20.46 -24.63
C ILE A 63 9.10 -19.44 -25.76
N SER A 64 7.98 -18.98 -26.32
CA SER A 64 8.01 -17.89 -27.30
C SER A 64 8.24 -16.53 -26.64
N THR A 65 8.81 -15.59 -27.38
CA THR A 65 8.96 -14.19 -26.96
C THR A 65 7.62 -13.55 -26.54
N GLY A 66 6.52 -13.92 -27.20
CA GLY A 66 5.18 -13.41 -26.84
C GLY A 66 4.74 -13.87 -25.45
N ILE A 67 5.02 -15.12 -25.08
CA ILE A 67 4.72 -15.66 -23.75
C ILE A 67 5.63 -15.02 -22.69
N ALA A 68 6.91 -14.82 -23.01
CA ALA A 68 7.85 -14.13 -22.13
C ALA A 68 7.35 -12.71 -21.78
N ILE A 69 6.90 -11.94 -22.77
CA ILE A 69 6.33 -10.59 -22.57
C ILE A 69 5.00 -10.66 -21.81
N LEU A 70 4.12 -11.61 -22.13
CA LEU A 70 2.85 -11.76 -21.43
C LEU A 70 3.06 -11.99 -19.92
N MET A 71 4.05 -12.81 -19.54
CA MET A 71 4.34 -13.10 -18.14
C MET A 71 4.89 -11.88 -17.39
N THR A 72 5.67 -11.00 -18.03
CA THR A 72 6.17 -9.78 -17.38
C THR A 72 5.10 -8.72 -17.21
N VAL A 73 4.07 -8.70 -18.07
CA VAL A 73 2.95 -7.75 -17.97
C VAL A 73 1.97 -8.12 -16.84
N LEU A 74 1.93 -9.39 -16.42
CA LEU A 74 1.06 -9.81 -15.30
C LEU A 74 1.31 -8.99 -14.01
N PRO A 75 2.55 -8.90 -13.48
CA PRO A 75 2.86 -7.99 -12.37
C PRO A 75 2.44 -6.54 -12.64
N GLU A 76 2.76 -6.00 -13.82
CA GLU A 76 2.45 -4.61 -14.18
C GLU A 76 0.94 -4.30 -14.06
N THR A 77 0.08 -5.21 -14.51
CA THR A 77 -1.38 -5.03 -14.41
C THR A 77 -1.85 -4.90 -12.95
N LEU A 78 -1.19 -5.57 -12.01
CA LEU A 78 -1.50 -5.47 -10.58
C LEU A 78 -1.24 -4.04 -10.08
N VAL A 79 -0.10 -3.44 -10.44
CA VAL A 79 0.21 -2.03 -10.08
C VAL A 79 -0.82 -1.08 -10.66
N ILE A 80 -1.20 -1.27 -11.91
CA ILE A 80 -2.21 -0.41 -12.56
C ILE A 80 -3.55 -0.51 -11.83
N LEU A 81 -3.99 -1.71 -11.44
CA LEU A 81 -5.22 -1.88 -10.65
C LEU A 81 -5.11 -1.26 -9.25
N ALA A 82 -3.93 -1.32 -8.63
CA ALA A 82 -3.69 -0.71 -7.33
C ALA A 82 -3.73 0.83 -7.37
N LEU A 83 -3.53 1.46 -8.54
CA LEU A 83 -3.65 2.92 -8.72
C LEU A 83 -5.12 3.39 -8.83
N VAL A 84 -6.07 2.50 -9.13
CA VAL A 84 -7.50 2.86 -9.30
C VAL A 84 -8.08 3.65 -8.12
N PRO A 85 -7.83 3.32 -6.83
CA PRO A 85 -8.34 4.07 -5.69
C PRO A 85 -7.91 5.54 -5.63
N LEU A 86 -6.85 5.94 -6.34
CA LEU A 86 -6.44 7.34 -6.47
C LEU A 86 -7.48 8.17 -7.25
N PHE A 87 -8.20 7.52 -8.16
CA PHE A 87 -9.14 8.17 -9.07
C PHE A 87 -10.61 8.04 -8.65
N VAL A 88 -10.93 7.08 -7.77
CA VAL A 88 -12.31 6.81 -7.28
C VAL A 88 -12.57 7.57 -5.95
N GLY A 89 -12.16 8.83 -5.90
CA GLY A 89 -12.24 9.73 -4.74
C GLY A 89 -13.66 10.02 -4.28
#